data_AF-A0A0H1BSS7-F1
#
_entry.id   AF-A0A0H1BSS7-F1
#
_cell.length_a   1.000
_cell.length_b   1.000
_cell.length_c   1.000
_cell.angle_alpha   90.00
_cell.angle_beta   90.00
_cell.angle_gamma   90.00
#
_symmetry.space_group_name_H-M   'P 1'
#
loop_
_entity.id
_entity.type
_entity.pdbx_description
1 polymer ?
#
loop_
_entity_poly.entity_id
_entity_poly.type
_entity_poly.pdbx_seq_one_letter_code
_entity_poly.pdbx_strand_id
1 'polypeptide(L)'
;MAAGPHTFVVADVFTAERYLGNQLAIVSVRNNALSKTRKQRIALEFGYVNTVFLHDAPQPGLPRKLEIFSETEERSFSGQAVLGTAHYIFQKLEGEDSISAGDWPNPTAAETQKRQQQSPKTICRCTLQTKGGLIQSHYDPARQVAAIEIPHN
;
A
#
# COMPACT_ATOMS: atom_id res chain seq x y z
N MET A 1 -4.55 -23.90 -1.00
CA MET A 1 -5.31 -22.96 -1.86
C MET A 1 -5.82 -21.82 -0.97
N ALA A 2 -5.10 -20.72 -0.80
CA ALA A 2 -5.55 -19.65 0.10
C ALA A 2 -6.65 -18.81 -0.58
N ALA A 3 -7.91 -19.13 -0.27
CA ALA A 3 -9.14 -18.52 -0.80
C ALA A 3 -9.76 -17.56 0.23
N GLY A 4 -9.01 -16.52 0.61
CA GLY A 4 -9.56 -15.41 1.42
C GLY A 4 -10.23 -14.34 0.55
N PRO A 5 -11.15 -13.53 1.09
CA PRO A 5 -11.81 -12.46 0.34
C PRO A 5 -10.81 -11.39 -0.12
N HIS A 6 -11.01 -10.87 -1.32
CA HIS A 6 -10.31 -9.66 -1.78
C HIS A 6 -10.84 -8.46 -0.99
N THR A 7 -9.94 -7.69 -0.38
CA THR A 7 -10.28 -6.46 0.34
C THR A 7 -9.86 -5.26 -0.50
N PHE A 8 -10.49 -4.12 -0.26
CA PHE A 8 -10.05 -2.85 -0.83
C PHE A 8 -10.08 -1.74 0.21
N VAL A 9 -9.26 -0.72 -0.03
CA VAL A 9 -9.22 0.52 0.75
C VAL A 9 -9.27 1.68 -0.24
N VAL A 10 -10.02 2.73 0.09
CA VAL A 10 -9.96 4.00 -0.62
C VAL A 10 -9.05 4.94 0.15
N ALA A 11 -8.05 5.49 -0.53
CA ALA A 11 -7.11 6.45 0.02
C ALA A 11 -7.25 7.79 -0.70
N ASP A 12 -7.16 8.87 0.06
CA ASP A 12 -7.09 10.23 -0.46
C ASP A 12 -5.63 10.66 -0.54
N VAL A 13 -5.13 10.89 -1.76
CA VAL A 13 -3.72 11.23 -2.02
C VAL A 13 -3.56 12.74 -2.20
N PHE A 14 -2.42 13.27 -1.77
CA PHE A 14 -2.08 14.71 -1.75
C PHE A 14 -2.92 15.55 -0.79
N THR A 15 -3.42 14.93 0.26
CA THR A 15 -4.15 15.59 1.35
C THR A 15 -3.84 14.88 2.67
N ALA A 16 -3.98 15.61 3.78
CA ALA A 16 -4.03 15.02 5.13
C ALA A 16 -5.48 14.83 5.63
N GLU A 17 -6.45 15.46 4.95
CA GLU A 17 -7.86 15.44 5.31
C GLU A 17 -8.64 14.48 4.42
N ARG A 18 -9.57 13.72 5.02
CA ARG A 18 -10.43 12.78 4.29
C ARG A 18 -11.35 13.52 3.32
N TYR A 19 -11.65 12.87 2.20
CA TYR A 19 -12.54 13.34 1.15
C TYR A 19 -12.04 14.57 0.37
N LEU A 20 -10.79 14.97 0.60
CA LEU A 20 -10.09 15.99 -0.20
C LEU A 20 -9.01 15.32 -1.07
N GLY A 21 -8.32 16.11 -1.89
CA GLY A 21 -7.26 15.59 -2.77
C GLY A 21 -7.81 14.64 -3.84
N ASN A 22 -7.03 13.61 -4.17
CA ASN A 22 -7.36 12.67 -5.24
C ASN A 22 -7.58 11.26 -4.71
N GLN A 23 -8.75 10.70 -4.99
CA GLN A 23 -9.12 9.34 -4.58
C GLN A 23 -8.32 8.27 -5.33
N LEU A 24 -7.92 7.23 -4.60
CA LEU A 24 -7.20 6.07 -5.08
C LEU A 24 -7.82 4.81 -4.45
N ALA A 25 -8.31 3.90 -5.28
CA ALA A 25 -8.75 2.58 -4.82
C ALA A 25 -7.55 1.62 -4.82
N ILE A 26 -7.26 1.00 -3.67
CA ILE A 26 -6.23 -0.01 -3.49
C ILE A 26 -6.90 -1.35 -3.21
N VAL A 27 -6.88 -2.25 -4.19
CA VAL A 27 -7.46 -3.60 -4.08
C VAL A 27 -6.35 -4.60 -3.75
N SER A 28 -6.46 -5.28 -2.62
CA SER A 28 -5.55 -6.35 -2.21
C SER A 28 -5.93 -7.67 -2.88
N VAL A 29 -5.03 -8.17 -3.74
CA VAL A 29 -5.25 -9.38 -4.53
C VAL A 29 -4.39 -10.52 -4.01
N ARG A 30 -5.04 -11.64 -3.68
CA ARG A 30 -4.36 -12.90 -3.32
C ARG A 30 -4.28 -13.82 -4.54
N ASN A 31 -3.15 -14.50 -4.71
CA ASN A 31 -2.95 -15.63 -5.63
C ASN A 31 -3.44 -15.44 -7.08
N ASN A 32 -3.13 -14.32 -7.72
CA ASN A 32 -3.52 -13.98 -9.11
C ASN A 32 -4.98 -14.32 -9.47
N ALA A 33 -5.89 -14.29 -8.48
CA ALA A 33 -7.25 -14.82 -8.61
C ALA A 33 -8.16 -13.97 -9.51
N LEU A 34 -7.69 -12.78 -9.91
CA LEU A 34 -8.43 -11.86 -10.79
C LEU A 34 -7.77 -11.81 -12.17
N SER A 35 -8.55 -12.12 -13.21
CA SER A 35 -8.14 -11.90 -14.60
C SER A 35 -8.03 -10.41 -14.91
N LYS A 36 -7.25 -10.06 -15.93
CA LYS A 36 -7.08 -8.67 -16.38
C LYS A 36 -8.42 -8.01 -16.74
N THR A 37 -9.31 -8.72 -17.44
CA THR A 37 -10.65 -8.22 -17.78
C THR A 37 -11.48 -7.91 -16.55
N ARG A 38 -11.39 -8.75 -15.49
CA ARG A 38 -12.10 -8.51 -14.24
C ARG A 38 -11.52 -7.31 -13.48
N LYS A 39 -10.20 -7.16 -13.46
CA LYS A 39 -9.53 -5.97 -12.90
C LYS A 39 -9.97 -4.69 -13.61
N GLN A 40 -10.04 -4.70 -14.94
CA GLN A 40 -10.53 -3.54 -15.72
C GLN A 40 -11.97 -3.18 -15.37
N ARG A 41 -12.87 -4.16 -15.24
CA ARG A 41 -14.27 -3.91 -14.83
C ARG A 41 -14.36 -3.34 -13.41
N ILE A 42 -13.53 -3.83 -12.49
CA ILE A 42 -13.46 -3.27 -11.12
C ILE A 42 -12.95 -1.83 -11.16
N ALA A 43 -11.92 -1.53 -11.95
CA ALA A 43 -11.41 -0.16 -12.10
C ALA A 43 -12.46 0.80 -12.68
N LEU A 44 -13.23 0.33 -13.67
CA LEU A 44 -14.36 1.07 -14.23
C LEU A 44 -15.46 1.32 -13.19
N GLU A 45 -15.77 0.33 -12.35
CA GLU A 45 -16.78 0.45 -11.30
C GLU A 45 -16.40 1.49 -10.23
N PHE A 46 -15.12 1.57 -9.85
CA PHE A 46 -14.66 2.62 -8.92
C PHE A 46 -14.74 4.03 -9.53
N GLY A 47 -14.52 4.17 -10.84
CA GLY A 47 -14.59 5.47 -11.53
C GLY A 47 -13.54 6.49 -11.05
N TYR A 48 -12.41 6.02 -10.51
CA TYR A 48 -11.31 6.89 -10.07
C TYR A 48 -10.22 7.01 -11.15
N VAL A 49 -9.46 8.12 -11.09
CA VAL A 49 -8.34 8.38 -12.00
C VAL A 49 -7.35 7.21 -12.03
N ASN A 50 -7.15 6.55 -10.88
CA ASN A 50 -6.41 5.30 -10.78
C ASN A 50 -7.07 4.33 -9.78
N THR A 51 -7.13 3.06 -10.17
CA THR A 51 -7.36 1.91 -9.29
C THR A 51 -6.14 1.01 -9.36
N VAL A 52 -5.63 0.54 -8.22
CA VAL A 52 -4.47 -0.35 -8.17
C VAL A 52 -4.83 -1.71 -7.61
N PHE A 53 -4.18 -2.73 -8.15
CA PHE A 53 -4.24 -4.09 -7.64
C PHE A 53 -2.87 -4.42 -7.03
N LEU A 54 -2.83 -4.42 -5.71
CA LEU A 54 -1.65 -4.73 -4.91
C LEU A 54 -1.64 -6.22 -4.58
N HIS A 55 -0.61 -6.93 -5.02
CA HIS A 55 -0.41 -8.35 -4.72
C HIS A 55 0.53 -8.52 -3.53
N ASP A 56 0.35 -9.63 -2.82
CA ASP A 56 1.27 -10.03 -1.75
C ASP A 56 2.69 -10.22 -2.31
N ALA A 57 3.68 -9.88 -1.49
CA ALA A 57 5.08 -10.16 -1.84
C ALA A 57 5.28 -11.69 -1.82
N PRO A 58 6.06 -12.26 -2.76
CA PRO A 58 6.36 -13.69 -2.74
C PRO A 58 7.05 -14.13 -1.45
N GLN A 59 7.90 -13.26 -0.89
CA GLN A 59 8.61 -13.42 0.38
C GLN A 59 8.86 -12.03 1.01
N PRO A 60 9.10 -11.93 2.33
CA PRO A 60 9.51 -10.69 2.97
C PRO A 60 10.72 -10.06 2.28
N GLY A 61 10.67 -8.73 2.04
CA GLY A 61 11.74 -7.98 1.37
C GLY A 61 11.77 -8.10 -0.16
N LEU A 62 11.00 -9.00 -0.77
CA LEU A 62 10.87 -9.08 -2.23
C LEU A 62 9.85 -8.06 -2.78
N PRO A 63 9.97 -7.67 -4.07
CA PRO A 63 9.05 -6.73 -4.68
C PRO A 63 7.60 -7.21 -4.64
N ARG A 64 6.69 -6.30 -4.28
CA ARG A 64 5.24 -6.51 -4.42
C ARG A 64 4.81 -6.13 -5.84
N LYS A 65 4.04 -6.99 -6.50
CA LYS A 65 3.47 -6.66 -7.79
C LYS A 65 2.36 -5.62 -7.63
N LEU A 66 2.41 -4.56 -8.43
CA LEU A 66 1.43 -3.49 -8.47
C LEU A 66 0.96 -3.29 -9.90
N GLU A 67 -0.32 -3.54 -10.15
CA GLU A 67 -0.95 -3.26 -11.44
C GLU A 67 -1.81 -2.01 -11.31
N ILE A 68 -1.66 -1.08 -12.25
CA ILE A 68 -2.30 0.24 -12.20
C ILE A 68 -3.28 0.33 -13.36
N PHE A 69 -4.53 0.65 -13.06
CA PHE A 69 -5.60 0.75 -14.04
C PHE A 69 -6.23 2.14 -13.99
N SER A 70 -6.52 2.70 -15.16
CA SER A 70 -7.57 3.69 -15.33
C SER A 70 -8.90 2.98 -15.58
N GLU A 71 -9.97 3.76 -15.75
CA GLU A 71 -11.28 3.25 -16.18
C GLU A 71 -11.23 2.47 -17.51
N THR A 72 -10.27 2.81 -18.38
CA THR A 72 -10.21 2.30 -19.76
C THR A 72 -9.08 1.31 -20.02
N GLU A 73 -7.95 1.41 -19.30
CA GLU A 73 -6.78 0.59 -19.59
C GLU A 73 -5.82 0.39 -18.40
N GLU A 74 -4.89 -0.55 -18.57
CA GLU A 74 -3.77 -0.75 -17.66
C GLU A 74 -2.60 0.19 -18.01
N ARG A 75 -2.21 1.04 -17.06
CA ARG A 75 -1.08 1.96 -17.18
C ARG A 75 0.23 1.30 -16.74
N SER A 76 1.33 1.71 -17.37
CA SER A 76 2.67 1.28 -16.96
C SER A 76 3.10 1.91 -15.63
N PHE A 77 2.72 3.17 -15.39
CA PHE A 77 3.11 3.94 -14.23
C PHE A 77 2.08 5.04 -13.90
N SER A 78 2.01 5.42 -12.62
CA SER A 78 1.30 6.62 -12.14
C SER A 78 1.90 7.03 -10.80
N GLY A 79 2.44 8.26 -10.72
CA GLY A 79 3.09 8.75 -9.49
C GLY A 79 2.13 8.79 -8.29
N GLN A 80 0.90 9.27 -8.48
CA GLN A 80 -0.13 9.27 -7.43
C GLN A 80 -0.45 7.86 -6.95
N ALA A 81 -0.59 6.91 -7.88
CA ALA A 81 -0.93 5.53 -7.56
C ALA A 81 0.19 4.87 -6.74
N VAL A 82 1.44 5.06 -7.17
CA VAL A 82 2.61 4.52 -6.46
C VAL A 82 2.76 5.17 -5.08
N LEU A 83 2.60 6.49 -4.97
CA LEU A 83 2.69 7.22 -3.69
C LEU A 83 1.63 6.76 -2.69
N GLY A 84 0.36 6.72 -3.10
CA GLY A 84 -0.72 6.28 -2.23
C GLY A 84 -0.56 4.82 -1.81
N THR A 85 -0.11 3.95 -2.72
CA THR A 85 0.14 2.53 -2.42
C THR A 85 1.31 2.34 -1.45
N ALA A 86 2.42 3.03 -1.69
CA ALA A 86 3.59 2.96 -0.81
C ALA A 86 3.23 3.43 0.60
N HIS A 87 2.52 4.56 0.71
CA HIS A 87 2.04 5.06 2.00
C HIS A 87 1.13 4.05 2.71
N TYR A 88 0.20 3.42 1.98
CA TYR A 88 -0.64 2.34 2.53
C TYR A 88 0.19 1.16 3.06
N ILE A 89 1.20 0.71 2.31
CA ILE A 89 2.10 -0.36 2.73
C ILE A 89 2.80 0.00 4.04
N PHE A 90 3.43 1.17 4.11
CA PHE A 90 4.17 1.60 5.29
C PHE A 90 3.28 1.75 6.53
N GLN A 91 2.05 2.23 6.37
CA GLN A 91 1.13 2.44 7.49
C GLN A 91 0.39 1.19 7.95
N LYS A 92 0.02 0.29 7.03
CA LYS A 92 -0.90 -0.82 7.32
C LYS A 92 -0.30 -2.20 7.22
N LEU A 93 0.79 -2.38 6.48
CA LEU A 93 1.39 -3.69 6.24
C LEU A 93 2.77 -3.84 6.88
N GLU A 94 3.51 -2.74 7.05
CA GLU A 94 4.83 -2.72 7.69
C GLU A 94 4.84 -1.92 9.01
N GLY A 95 3.75 -1.22 9.32
CA GLY A 95 3.53 -0.53 10.60
C GLY A 95 3.04 -1.44 11.74
N GLU A 96 2.75 -2.71 11.45
CA GLU A 96 2.24 -3.71 12.40
C GLU A 96 3.30 -4.78 12.80
N ASP A 97 4.58 -4.41 12.86
CA ASP A 97 5.60 -5.21 13.59
C ASP A 97 5.40 -5.12 15.13
N SER A 98 4.14 -5.23 15.60
CA SER A 98 3.80 -5.63 16.97
C SER A 98 2.33 -6.09 17.07
N ILE A 99 1.97 -7.17 16.37
CA ILE A 99 0.88 -8.04 16.85
C ILE A 99 1.51 -9.36 17.26
N SER A 100 1.88 -9.45 18.53
CA SER A 100 2.04 -10.75 19.19
C SER A 100 0.67 -11.42 19.17
N ALA A 101 0.57 -12.54 18.46
CA ALA A 101 -0.58 -13.42 18.55
C ALA A 101 -0.60 -14.05 19.95
N GLY A 102 -1.26 -13.37 20.88
CA GLY A 102 -1.37 -13.74 22.29
C GLY A 102 -1.44 -12.47 23.14
N ASP A 103 -2.43 -12.40 24.02
CA ASP A 103 -2.66 -11.32 24.99
C ASP A 103 -3.52 -10.14 24.50
N TRP A 104 -4.82 -10.43 24.35
CA TRP A 104 -5.85 -9.50 24.84
C TRP A 104 -5.95 -9.73 26.36
N PRO A 105 -5.69 -8.70 27.19
CA PRO A 105 -6.78 -7.85 27.62
C PRO A 105 -6.44 -6.34 27.63
N ASN A 106 -7.50 -5.53 27.59
CA ASN A 106 -7.54 -4.06 27.59
C ASN A 106 -6.27 -3.34 28.12
N PRO A 107 -5.67 -2.41 27.35
CA PRO A 107 -4.61 -1.56 27.85
C PRO A 107 -5.18 -0.57 28.88
N THR A 108 -4.61 -0.58 30.09
CA THR A 108 -4.93 0.43 31.11
C THR A 108 -4.13 1.70 30.80
N ALA A 109 -4.70 2.88 31.07
CA ALA A 109 -4.17 4.19 30.66
C ALA A 109 -2.70 4.49 31.01
N ALA A 110 -2.06 3.71 31.88
CA ALA A 110 -0.65 3.84 32.26
C ALA A 110 0.34 3.18 31.26
N GLU A 111 -0.11 2.27 30.39
CA GLU A 111 0.76 1.57 29.42
C GLU A 111 1.04 2.39 28.15
N THR A 112 0.19 3.37 27.86
CA THR A 112 0.32 4.29 26.72
C THR A 112 1.61 5.12 26.77
N GLN A 113 2.18 5.35 27.96
CA GLN A 113 3.37 6.19 28.13
C GLN A 113 4.71 5.45 28.05
N LYS A 114 4.76 4.10 28.16
CA LYS A 114 6.02 3.33 28.10
C LYS A 114 6.34 2.68 26.75
N ARG A 115 5.41 2.65 25.79
CA ARG A 115 5.67 2.15 24.41
C ARG A 115 6.53 3.11 23.55
N GLN A 116 6.83 4.31 24.03
CA GLN A 116 7.65 5.29 23.30
C GLN A 116 9.17 5.14 23.47
N GLN A 117 9.64 4.14 24.23
CA GLN A 117 11.08 3.94 24.43
C GLN A 117 11.69 2.99 23.37
N GLN A 118 12.02 3.59 22.23
CA GLN A 118 13.24 3.35 21.43
C GLN A 118 13.55 1.93 20.93
N SER A 119 13.06 1.63 19.72
CA SER A 119 13.93 1.19 18.62
C SER A 119 14.18 2.41 17.71
N PRO A 120 15.34 2.55 17.03
CA PRO A 120 15.49 3.59 16.03
C PRO A 120 14.39 3.39 14.99
N LYS A 121 13.62 4.45 14.75
CA LYS A 121 12.58 4.56 13.71
C LYS A 121 13.25 4.32 12.35
N THR A 122 13.46 3.05 12.02
CA THR A 122 14.24 2.60 10.87
C THR A 122 13.49 3.03 9.61
N ILE A 123 14.23 3.49 8.60
CA ILE A 123 13.67 3.84 7.29
C ILE A 123 13.00 2.58 6.73
N CYS A 124 11.68 2.63 6.53
CA CYS A 124 10.94 1.56 5.89
C CYS A 124 11.22 1.63 4.39
N ARG A 125 11.43 0.47 3.75
CA ARG A 125 11.67 0.37 2.31
C ARG A 125 10.76 -0.69 1.74
N CYS A 126 10.06 -0.36 0.67
CA CYS A 126 9.35 -1.36 -0.12
C CYS A 126 9.62 -1.16 -1.61
N THR A 127 9.71 -2.29 -2.33
CA THR A 127 9.90 -2.30 -3.77
C THR A 127 8.59 -2.70 -4.44
N LEU A 128 8.15 -1.91 -5.41
CA LEU A 128 6.95 -2.16 -6.20
C LEU A 128 7.35 -2.55 -7.62
N GLN A 129 6.90 -3.72 -8.07
CA GLN A 129 7.05 -4.16 -9.45
C GLN A 129 5.81 -3.73 -10.25
N THR A 130 5.98 -2.71 -11.09
CA THR A 130 4.96 -2.25 -12.02
C THR A 130 5.27 -2.72 -13.44
N LYS A 131 4.32 -2.53 -14.36
CA LYS A 131 4.55 -2.76 -15.79
C LYS A 131 5.63 -1.82 -16.37
N GLY A 132 5.83 -0.64 -15.78
CA GLY A 132 6.90 0.29 -16.14
C GLY A 132 8.28 -0.04 -15.56
N GLY A 133 8.38 -1.05 -14.69
CA GLY A 133 9.63 -1.46 -14.06
C GLY A 133 9.55 -1.51 -12.52
N LEU A 134 10.70 -1.74 -11.91
CA LEU A 134 10.86 -1.73 -10.46
C LEU A 134 10.93 -0.30 -9.95
N ILE A 135 10.17 -0.02 -8.90
CA ILE A 135 10.12 1.28 -8.25
C ILE A 135 10.44 1.09 -6.79
N GLN A 136 11.52 1.73 -6.34
CA GLN A 136 11.89 1.74 -4.94
C GLN A 136 11.20 2.90 -4.24
N SER A 137 10.61 2.60 -3.08
CA SER A 137 10.01 3.60 -2.22
C SER A 137 10.55 3.46 -0.82
N HIS A 138 10.72 4.59 -0.16
CA HIS A 138 11.21 4.66 1.20
C HIS A 138 10.37 5.65 2.01
N TYR A 139 10.18 5.32 3.29
CA TYR A 139 9.50 6.17 4.24
C TYR A 139 10.37 6.37 5.47
N ASP A 140 10.60 7.63 5.80
CA ASP A 140 11.27 8.06 7.03
C ASP A 140 10.19 8.42 8.07
N PRO A 141 9.91 7.53 9.04
CA PRO A 141 8.92 7.80 10.09
C PRO A 141 9.35 8.88 11.09
N ALA A 142 10.63 9.25 11.14
CA ALA A 142 11.09 10.36 11.98
C ALA A 142 10.78 11.71 11.31
N ARG A 143 10.95 11.80 9.99
CA ARG A 143 10.67 13.02 9.21
C ARG A 143 9.25 13.08 8.64
N GLN A 144 8.50 11.98 8.69
CA GLN A 144 7.21 11.84 8.02
C GLN A 144 7.31 12.10 6.50
N VAL A 145 8.43 11.70 5.89
CA VAL A 145 8.70 11.90 4.47
C VAL A 145 8.69 10.55 3.76
N ALA A 146 7.90 10.44 2.71
CA ALA A 146 7.99 9.34 1.75
C ALA A 146 8.66 9.86 0.47
N ALA A 147 9.54 9.05 -0.11
CA ALA A 147 10.10 9.34 -1.42
C ALA A 147 10.10 8.08 -2.30
N ILE A 148 9.99 8.33 -3.60
CA ILE A 148 9.89 7.32 -4.64
C ILE A 148 10.98 7.63 -5.65
N GLU A 149 11.80 6.63 -5.93
CA GLU A 149 12.79 6.70 -6.98
C GLU A 149 12.11 6.34 -8.30
N ILE A 150 11.94 7.35 -9.16
CA ILE A 150 11.42 7.13 -10.50
C ILE A 150 12.63 6.73 -11.36
N PRO A 151 12.68 5.49 -11.89
CA PRO A 151 13.74 5.11 -12.79
C PRO A 151 13.70 6.03 -14.02
N HIS A 152 14.79 6.75 -14.25
CA HIS A 152 15.08 7.40 -15.51
C HIS A 152 16.06 6.50 -16.26
N ASN A 153 15.84 6.32 -17.56
CA ASN A 153 16.77 5.60 -18.43
C ASN A 153 18.17 6.22 -18.37
#